data_AF-A0A5S4G8H3-F1
#
_entry.id   AF-A0A5S4G8H3-F1
#
_cell.length_a   1.000
_cell.length_b   1.000
_cell.length_c   1.000
_cell.angle_alpha   90.00
_cell.angle_beta   90.00
_cell.angle_gamma   90.00
#
_symmetry.space_group_name_H-M   'P 1'
#
loop_
_entity.id
_entity.type
_entity.pdbx_description
1 polymer ?
#
loop_
_entity_poly.entity_id
_entity_poly.type
_entity_poly.pdbx_seq_one_letter_code
_entity_poly.pdbx_strand_id
1 'polypeptide(L)'
;MQLVAVGEATPAVFAIGPQSIGVFAVGQEATGIIAFGQIANGMIAVGQLARGIVAIGQLATGVFAVGQAAFGVFAAGMAAIGVVYQAGFGFGATSAISPKLGFWGKLHVKRMFNQHALGPIIETGGLPGWRVVLATVGTLILAAAWWKISGEPLRTTIQDL
;
A
#
# COMPACT_ATOMS: atom_id res chain seq x y z
N MET A 1 -1.26 31.96 -6.26
CA MET A 1 -1.88 30.81 -5.57
C MET A 1 -3.03 31.33 -4.74
N GLN A 2 -4.27 30.89 -5.00
CA GLN A 2 -5.38 31.17 -4.08
C GLN A 2 -5.27 30.24 -2.87
N LEU A 3 -5.58 30.77 -1.68
CA LEU A 3 -5.58 29.97 -0.45
C LEU A 3 -6.71 28.93 -0.48
N VAL A 4 -7.89 29.31 -0.99
CA VAL A 4 -9.07 28.45 -1.04
C VAL A 4 -9.73 28.62 -2.40
N ALA A 5 -10.11 27.50 -3.03
CA ALA A 5 -10.95 27.48 -4.22
C ALA A 5 -12.09 26.48 -4.06
N VAL A 6 -13.28 26.89 -4.51
CA VAL A 6 -14.48 26.06 -4.57
C VAL A 6 -14.99 26.10 -6.00
N GLY A 7 -14.98 24.96 -6.68
CA GLY A 7 -15.33 24.87 -8.09
C GLY A 7 -14.53 23.79 -8.82
N GLU A 8 -14.70 23.71 -10.14
CA GLU A 8 -14.02 22.71 -10.96
C GLU A 8 -12.61 23.15 -11.33
N ALA A 9 -11.65 22.24 -11.13
CA ALA A 9 -10.28 22.30 -11.66
C ALA A 9 -9.51 23.59 -11.37
N THR A 10 -9.79 24.25 -10.25
CA THR A 10 -9.10 25.47 -9.82
C THR A 10 -7.96 25.13 -8.85
N PRO A 11 -6.68 25.41 -9.20
CA PRO A 11 -5.56 25.13 -8.32
C PRO A 11 -5.55 26.03 -7.09
N ALA A 12 -5.58 25.45 -5.89
CA ALA A 12 -5.50 26.18 -4.63
C ALA A 12 -4.77 25.39 -3.54
N VAL A 13 -4.44 26.05 -2.42
CA VAL A 13 -3.93 25.31 -1.25
C VAL A 13 -5.01 24.38 -0.70
N PHE A 14 -6.24 24.88 -0.59
CA PHE A 14 -7.44 24.10 -0.28
C PHE A 14 -8.41 24.14 -1.47
N ALA A 15 -8.63 23.00 -2.12
CA ALA A 15 -9.52 22.87 -3.28
C ALA A 15 -10.70 21.94 -2.96
N ILE A 16 -11.92 22.43 -3.17
CA ILE A 16 -13.16 21.65 -2.97
C ILE A 16 -13.98 21.71 -4.26
N GLY A 17 -14.30 20.55 -4.83
CA GLY A 17 -15.12 20.48 -6.05
C GLY A 17 -15.10 19.11 -6.70
N PRO A 18 -15.93 18.86 -7.72
CA PRO A 18 -15.98 17.57 -8.42
C PRO A 18 -14.62 17.11 -8.91
N GLN A 19 -13.85 18.06 -9.45
CA GLN A 19 -12.46 17.94 -9.90
C GLN A 19 -11.63 18.93 -9.06
N SER A 20 -10.85 18.45 -8.10
CA SER A 20 -10.09 19.31 -7.19
C SER A 20 -8.59 19.07 -7.30
N ILE A 21 -7.81 20.16 -7.44
CA ILE A 21 -6.35 20.12 -7.54
C ILE A 21 -5.79 21.08 -6.50
N GLY A 22 -5.02 20.57 -5.54
CA GLY A 22 -4.46 21.42 -4.50
C GLY A 22 -3.52 20.71 -3.54
N VAL A 23 -3.04 21.39 -2.50
CA VAL A 23 -2.30 20.72 -1.42
C VAL A 23 -3.26 19.80 -0.64
N PHE A 24 -4.44 20.33 -0.32
CA PHE A 24 -5.58 19.61 0.22
C PHE A 24 -6.69 19.64 -0.83
N ALA A 25 -7.06 18.46 -1.35
CA ALA A 25 -8.07 18.31 -2.40
C ALA A 25 -9.21 17.41 -1.90
N VAL A 26 -10.46 17.89 -2.04
CA VAL A 26 -11.67 17.13 -1.70
C VAL A 26 -12.64 17.18 -2.88
N GLY A 27 -12.98 16.02 -3.44
CA GLY A 27 -13.79 15.96 -4.65
C GLY A 27 -14.21 14.56 -5.07
N GLN A 28 -14.85 14.44 -6.23
CA GLN A 28 -15.07 13.12 -6.83
C GLN A 28 -13.74 12.59 -7.39
N GLU A 29 -12.99 13.46 -8.07
CA GLU A 29 -11.58 13.28 -8.41
C GLU A 29 -10.76 14.34 -7.67
N ALA A 30 -9.89 13.89 -6.78
CA ALA A 30 -9.04 14.74 -5.96
C ALA A 30 -7.57 14.43 -6.22
N THR A 31 -6.80 15.46 -6.56
CA THR A 31 -5.35 15.36 -6.76
C THR A 31 -4.62 16.35 -5.86
N GLY A 32 -3.73 15.86 -5.01
CA GLY A 32 -3.00 16.73 -4.09
C GLY A 32 -1.96 16.03 -3.22
N ILE A 33 -1.42 16.72 -2.22
CA ILE A 33 -0.58 16.06 -1.20
C ILE A 33 -1.50 15.19 -0.32
N ILE A 34 -2.65 15.76 0.07
CA ILE A 34 -3.73 15.07 0.78
C ILE A 34 -4.97 15.13 -0.10
N ALA A 35 -5.46 13.96 -0.53
CA ALA A 35 -6.58 13.83 -1.44
C ALA A 35 -7.70 12.95 -0.86
N PHE A 36 -8.93 13.47 -0.88
CA PHE A 36 -10.14 12.75 -0.49
C PHE A 36 -11.14 12.72 -1.64
N GLY A 37 -11.57 11.53 -2.07
CA GLY A 37 -12.57 11.43 -3.13
C GLY A 37 -12.97 10.03 -3.55
N GLN A 38 -13.77 9.90 -4.61
CA GLN A 38 -13.97 8.58 -5.22
C GLN A 38 -12.67 8.10 -5.86
N ILE A 39 -11.99 8.99 -6.58
CA ILE A 39 -10.65 8.80 -7.11
C ILE A 39 -9.75 9.81 -6.39
N ALA A 40 -8.83 9.31 -5.57
CA ALA A 40 -7.90 10.13 -4.80
C ALA A 40 -6.45 9.81 -5.20
N ASN A 41 -5.72 10.83 -5.66
CA ASN A 41 -4.31 10.73 -6.01
C ASN A 41 -3.51 11.70 -5.12
N GLY A 42 -2.56 11.19 -4.34
CA GLY A 42 -1.72 12.04 -3.53
C GLY A 42 -0.68 11.32 -2.69
N MET A 43 0.05 12.03 -1.83
CA MET A 43 0.91 11.35 -0.84
C MET A 43 0.06 10.57 0.16
N ILE A 44 -1.04 11.19 0.61
CA ILE A 44 -2.09 10.58 1.43
C ILE A 44 -3.38 10.62 0.62
N ALA A 45 -3.86 9.44 0.22
CA ALA A 45 -5.07 9.29 -0.59
C ALA A 45 -6.11 8.47 0.15
N VAL A 46 -7.33 8.99 0.24
CA VAL A 46 -8.48 8.29 0.83
C VAL A 46 -9.64 8.31 -0.14
N GLY A 47 -10.12 7.13 -0.55
CA GLY A 47 -11.17 7.06 -1.55
C GLY A 47 -11.63 5.66 -1.95
N GLN A 48 -12.48 5.55 -2.98
CA GLN A 48 -12.80 4.23 -3.55
C GLN A 48 -11.57 3.68 -4.29
N LEU A 49 -10.94 4.54 -5.09
CA LEU A 49 -9.68 4.33 -5.79
C LEU A 49 -8.65 5.29 -5.18
N ALA A 50 -7.79 4.78 -4.31
CA ALA A 50 -6.77 5.57 -3.62
C ALA A 50 -5.38 5.23 -4.12
N ARG A 51 -4.63 6.23 -4.60
CA ARG A 51 -3.25 6.08 -5.07
C ARG A 51 -2.33 7.04 -4.33
N GLY A 52 -1.33 6.50 -3.65
CA GLY A 52 -0.39 7.34 -2.91
C GLY A 52 0.71 6.62 -2.15
N ILE A 53 1.46 7.34 -1.32
CA ILE A 53 2.39 6.69 -0.37
C ILE A 53 1.57 5.95 0.69
N VAL A 54 0.56 6.64 1.23
CA VAL A 54 -0.46 6.09 2.11
C VAL A 54 -1.80 6.11 1.36
N ALA A 55 -2.33 4.94 1.05
CA ALA A 55 -3.57 4.78 0.32
C ALA A 55 -4.59 4.00 1.15
N ILE A 56 -5.78 4.57 1.33
CA ILE A 56 -6.89 3.95 2.06
C ILE A 56 -8.11 3.93 1.14
N GLY A 57 -8.63 2.74 0.82
CA GLY A 57 -9.78 2.68 -0.08
C GLY A 57 -10.34 1.30 -0.39
N GLN A 58 -11.31 1.19 -1.30
CA GLN A 58 -11.71 -0.12 -1.79
C GLN A 58 -10.58 -0.75 -2.63
N LEU A 59 -9.99 0.03 -3.52
CA LEU A 59 -8.77 -0.29 -4.24
C LEU A 59 -7.68 0.71 -3.83
N ALA A 60 -6.73 0.24 -3.03
CA ALA A 60 -5.64 1.05 -2.51
C ALA A 60 -4.31 0.62 -3.15
N THR A 61 -3.58 1.57 -3.71
CA THR A 61 -2.24 1.33 -4.28
C THR A 61 -1.23 2.30 -3.67
N GLY A 62 -0.18 1.76 -3.04
CA GLY A 62 0.82 2.62 -2.41
C GLY A 62 1.99 1.91 -1.75
N VAL A 63 2.74 2.62 -0.91
CA VAL A 63 3.73 1.99 -0.02
C VAL A 63 2.99 1.31 1.14
N PHE A 64 2.06 2.05 1.75
CA PHE A 64 1.09 1.57 2.74
C PHE A 64 -0.29 1.59 2.11
N ALA A 65 -0.82 0.41 1.78
CA ALA A 65 -2.14 0.26 1.17
C ALA A 65 -3.08 -0.46 2.14
N VAL A 66 -4.23 0.16 2.44
CA VAL A 66 -5.28 -0.43 3.26
C VAL A 66 -6.58 -0.42 2.48
N GLY A 67 -7.17 -1.58 2.22
CA GLY A 67 -8.39 -1.63 1.44
C GLY A 67 -8.99 -3.00 1.20
N GLN A 68 -10.09 -3.08 0.46
CA GLN A 68 -10.63 -4.38 0.05
C GLN A 68 -9.65 -5.12 -0.87
N ALA A 69 -9.07 -4.38 -1.82
CA ALA A 69 -7.95 -4.78 -2.65
C ALA A 69 -6.78 -3.80 -2.41
N ALA A 70 -5.71 -4.28 -1.79
CA ALA A 70 -4.55 -3.48 -1.40
C ALA A 70 -3.29 -3.94 -2.13
N PHE A 71 -2.58 -3.01 -2.76
CA PHE A 71 -1.32 -3.26 -3.47
C PHE A 71 -0.24 -2.34 -2.92
N GLY A 72 0.78 -2.90 -2.28
CA GLY A 72 1.86 -2.09 -1.73
C GLY A 72 2.96 -2.87 -1.04
N VAL A 73 3.96 -2.17 -0.51
CA VAL A 73 5.00 -2.82 0.31
C VAL A 73 4.37 -3.41 1.57
N PHE A 74 3.52 -2.62 2.23
CA PHE A 74 2.64 -3.02 3.31
C PHE A 74 1.19 -2.96 2.81
N ALA A 75 0.55 -4.12 2.69
CA ALA A 75 -0.80 -4.22 2.15
C ALA A 75 -1.75 -4.93 3.13
N ALA A 76 -2.83 -4.27 3.54
CA ALA A 76 -3.85 -4.83 4.42
C ALA A 76 -5.22 -4.84 3.76
N GLY A 77 -5.92 -5.98 3.74
CA GLY A 77 -7.20 -6.07 3.04
C GLY A 77 -7.91 -7.41 2.96
N MET A 78 -8.97 -7.51 2.17
CA MET A 78 -9.53 -8.82 1.81
C MET A 78 -8.64 -9.53 0.79
N ALA A 79 -8.19 -8.78 -0.23
CA ALA A 79 -7.19 -9.16 -1.21
C ALA A 79 -5.96 -8.23 -1.04
N ALA A 80 -4.78 -8.78 -0.74
CA ALA A 80 -3.57 -7.96 -0.63
C ALA A 80 -2.37 -8.55 -1.36
N ILE A 81 -1.64 -7.70 -2.07
CA ILE A 81 -0.36 -8.04 -2.69
C ILE A 81 0.70 -7.11 -2.14
N GLY A 82 1.72 -7.70 -1.49
CA GLY A 82 2.79 -6.91 -0.92
C GLY A 82 3.92 -7.72 -0.31
N VAL A 83 5.01 -7.04 0.06
CA VAL A 83 6.14 -7.68 0.75
C VAL A 83 5.67 -8.19 2.12
N VAL A 84 4.93 -7.35 2.83
CA VAL A 84 4.24 -7.68 4.07
C VAL A 84 2.76 -7.48 3.83
N TYR A 85 1.97 -8.55 3.99
CA TYR A 85 0.52 -8.46 3.80
C TYR A 85 -0.27 -9.04 4.96
N GLN A 86 -1.41 -8.42 5.21
CA GLN A 86 -2.44 -8.89 6.13
C GLN A 86 -3.74 -8.96 5.35
N ALA A 87 -4.05 -10.13 4.80
CA ALA A 87 -5.31 -10.34 4.11
C ALA A 87 -5.92 -11.72 4.28
N GLY A 88 -7.23 -11.79 4.02
CA GLY A 88 -7.96 -13.06 3.91
C GLY A 88 -7.46 -13.90 2.72
N PHE A 89 -7.11 -13.23 1.61
CA PHE A 89 -6.48 -13.82 0.44
C PHE A 89 -5.34 -12.89 -0.02
N GLY A 90 -4.15 -13.40 -0.30
CA GLY A 90 -3.06 -12.53 -0.73
C GLY A 90 -1.75 -13.25 -1.01
N PHE A 91 -0.91 -12.60 -1.80
CA PHE A 91 0.43 -13.05 -2.16
C PHE A 91 1.45 -12.09 -1.57
N GLY A 92 2.35 -12.60 -0.73
CA GLY A 92 3.42 -11.81 -0.17
C GLY A 92 4.45 -12.63 0.59
N ALA A 93 5.60 -12.01 0.84
CA ALA A 93 6.77 -12.70 1.40
C ALA A 93 6.51 -13.19 2.83
N THR A 94 5.80 -12.40 3.64
CA THR A 94 5.46 -12.74 5.03
C THR A 94 4.01 -12.36 5.33
N SER A 95 3.22 -13.30 5.87
CA SER A 95 1.86 -13.00 6.35
C SER A 95 1.92 -12.67 7.84
N ALA A 96 1.33 -11.53 8.23
CA ALA A 96 1.39 -11.07 9.61
C ALA A 96 0.44 -11.85 10.54
N ILE A 97 -0.75 -12.29 10.08
CA ILE A 97 -1.80 -12.85 10.97
C ILE A 97 -2.61 -14.04 10.40
N SER A 98 -2.65 -14.30 9.09
CA SER A 98 -3.48 -15.40 8.54
C SER A 98 -2.67 -16.60 8.01
N PRO A 99 -2.99 -17.84 8.45
CA PRO A 99 -2.35 -19.06 8.00
C PRO A 99 -3.05 -19.52 6.72
N LYS A 100 -2.36 -19.53 5.58
CA LYS A 100 -2.57 -20.56 4.54
C LYS A 100 -1.60 -20.47 3.37
N LEU A 101 -0.96 -19.33 3.09
CA LEU A 101 -0.03 -19.24 1.96
C LEU A 101 1.14 -18.25 2.14
N GLY A 102 1.66 -18.09 3.36
CA GLY A 102 2.94 -17.39 3.57
C GLY A 102 4.09 -18.27 3.08
N PHE A 103 4.86 -17.80 2.10
CA PHE A 103 5.97 -18.56 1.50
C PHE A 103 7.09 -18.91 2.50
N TRP A 104 7.17 -18.19 3.63
CA TRP A 104 8.22 -18.28 4.65
C TRP A 104 7.78 -18.87 6.01
N GLY A 105 6.58 -19.42 6.11
CA GLY A 105 6.09 -20.03 7.37
C GLY A 105 5.34 -19.06 8.27
N LYS A 106 5.10 -19.47 9.54
CA LYS A 106 4.26 -18.74 10.49
C LYS A 106 5.10 -17.75 11.31
N LEU A 107 4.78 -16.46 11.21
CA LEU A 107 5.36 -15.41 12.04
C LEU A 107 4.60 -15.33 13.37
N HIS A 108 5.26 -15.57 14.50
CA HIS A 108 4.65 -15.44 15.82
C HIS A 108 4.86 -14.03 16.38
N VAL A 109 4.03 -13.07 15.93
CA VAL A 109 4.11 -11.65 16.32
C VAL A 109 4.10 -11.44 17.84
N LYS A 110 3.34 -12.26 18.59
CA LYS A 110 3.29 -12.18 20.06
C LYS A 110 4.64 -12.46 20.75
N ARG A 111 5.57 -13.19 20.11
CA ARG A 111 6.91 -13.46 20.67
C ARG A 111 7.91 -12.34 20.39
N MET A 112 7.69 -11.51 19.36
CA MET A 112 8.57 -10.37 19.07
C MET A 112 8.53 -9.29 20.15
N PHE A 113 7.36 -9.07 20.76
CA PHE A 113 7.17 -8.05 21.78
C PHE A 113 7.36 -8.57 23.21
N ASN A 114 7.73 -9.84 23.38
CA ASN A 114 7.92 -10.44 24.70
C ASN A 114 9.37 -10.90 24.88
N GLN A 115 10.16 -10.12 25.62
CA GLN A 115 11.60 -10.30 25.78
C GLN A 115 12.00 -11.60 26.52
N HIS A 116 11.03 -12.30 27.12
CA HIS A 116 11.22 -13.56 27.85
C HIS A 116 10.87 -14.81 27.03
N ALA A 117 10.51 -14.68 25.75
CA ALA A 117 10.16 -15.83 24.91
C ALA A 117 11.40 -16.61 24.44
N LEU A 118 11.63 -17.80 25.00
CA LEU A 118 12.65 -18.74 24.56
C LEU A 118 12.12 -19.62 23.42
N GLY A 119 12.46 -19.27 22.18
CA GLY A 119 12.18 -20.05 20.97
C GLY A 119 12.44 -19.24 19.69
N PRO A 120 12.62 -19.89 18.53
CA PRO A 120 12.83 -19.17 17.27
C PRO A 120 11.61 -18.31 16.92
N ILE A 121 11.86 -17.03 16.63
CA ILE A 121 10.84 -16.02 16.25
C ILE A 121 10.15 -16.41 14.94
N ILE A 122 10.87 -17.16 14.09
CA ILE A 122 10.41 -17.71 12.82
C ILE A 122 10.56 -19.23 12.93
N GLU A 123 9.42 -19.94 13.01
CA GLU A 123 9.42 -21.38 12.81
C GLU A 123 9.30 -21.64 11.31
N THR A 124 10.46 -21.73 10.64
CA THR A 124 10.56 -22.33 9.31
C THR A 124 10.32 -23.82 9.48
N GLY A 125 9.06 -24.23 9.60
CA GLY A 125 8.68 -25.64 9.64
C GLY A 125 9.07 -26.32 8.33
N GLY A 126 10.32 -26.80 8.25
CA GLY A 126 10.87 -27.64 7.17
C GLY A 126 10.37 -27.27 5.77
N LEU A 127 10.49 -26.01 5.35
CA LEU A 127 10.12 -25.63 3.99
C LEU A 127 11.18 -26.20 3.03
N PRO A 128 10.81 -27.04 2.05
CA PRO A 128 11.77 -27.60 1.12
C PRO A 128 12.43 -26.47 0.31
N GLY A 129 13.75 -26.55 0.12
CA GLY A 129 14.56 -25.43 -0.41
C GLY A 129 14.06 -24.83 -1.73
N TRP A 130 13.45 -25.64 -2.60
CA TRP A 130 12.85 -25.16 -3.85
C TRP A 130 11.70 -24.16 -3.63
N ARG A 131 10.94 -24.29 -2.54
CA ARG A 131 9.91 -23.30 -2.15
C ARG A 131 10.54 -22.00 -1.70
N VAL A 132 11.67 -22.03 -0.98
CA VAL A 132 12.38 -20.80 -0.58
C VAL A 132 12.90 -20.05 -1.80
N VAL A 133 13.41 -20.77 -2.80
CA VAL A 133 13.84 -20.17 -4.07
C VAL A 133 12.66 -19.54 -4.79
N LEU A 134 11.54 -20.24 -4.94
CA LEU A 134 10.33 -19.68 -5.57
C LEU A 134 9.75 -18.49 -4.79
N ALA A 135 9.80 -18.52 -3.45
CA ALA A 135 9.41 -17.41 -2.59
C ALA A 135 10.20 -16.15 -2.93
N THR A 136 11.52 -16.31 -2.98
CA THR A 136 12.47 -15.23 -3.13
C THR A 136 12.35 -14.65 -4.53
N VAL A 137 12.31 -15.51 -5.55
CA VAL A 137 12.10 -15.10 -6.94
C VAL A 137 10.74 -14.40 -7.10
N GLY A 138 9.67 -14.97 -6.56
CA GLY A 138 8.34 -14.35 -6.60
C GLY A 138 8.29 -12.99 -5.90
N THR A 139 8.96 -12.86 -4.75
CA THR A 139 9.05 -11.59 -4.03
C THR A 139 9.84 -10.55 -4.81
N LEU A 140 10.97 -10.94 -5.42
CA LEU A 140 11.76 -10.04 -6.28
C LEU A 140 10.96 -9.57 -7.49
N ILE A 141 10.19 -10.46 -8.12
CA ILE A 141 9.32 -10.12 -9.26
C ILE A 141 8.22 -9.14 -8.81
N LEU A 142 7.55 -9.41 -7.68
CA LEU A 142 6.52 -8.53 -7.15
C LEU A 142 7.08 -7.15 -6.77
N ALA A 143 8.26 -7.10 -6.16
CA ALA A 143 8.93 -5.85 -5.83
C ALA A 143 9.30 -5.05 -7.09
N ALA A 144 9.81 -5.71 -8.13
CA ALA A 144 10.11 -5.08 -9.42
C ALA A 144 8.82 -4.58 -10.11
N ALA A 145 7.75 -5.37 -10.08
CA ALA A 145 6.45 -4.97 -10.64
C ALA A 145 5.86 -3.76 -9.90
N TRP A 146 5.93 -3.77 -8.57
CA TRP A 146 5.49 -2.62 -7.75
C TRP A 146 6.31 -1.37 -8.06
N TRP A 147 7.64 -1.49 -8.17
CA TRP A 147 8.50 -0.37 -8.54
C TRP A 147 8.11 0.22 -9.90
N LYS A 148 7.82 -0.62 -10.88
CA LYS A 148 7.41 -0.17 -12.22
C LYS A 148 6.04 0.51 -12.21
N ILE A 149 5.08 -0.01 -11.45
CA ILE A 149 3.71 0.52 -11.42
C ILE A 149 3.60 1.79 -10.57
N SER A 150 4.28 1.84 -9.43
CA SER A 150 4.11 2.90 -8.43
C SER A 150 5.36 3.77 -8.26
N GLY A 151 6.56 3.18 -8.33
CA GLY A 151 7.83 3.88 -8.09
C GLY A 151 8.24 4.82 -9.23
N GLU A 152 8.12 4.38 -10.48
CA GLU A 152 8.44 5.23 -11.65
C GLU A 152 7.58 6.49 -11.72
N PRO A 153 6.23 6.43 -11.61
CA PRO A 153 5.40 7.62 -11.62
C PRO A 153 5.68 8.58 -10.46
N LEU A 154 5.94 8.05 -9.26
CA LEU A 154 6.30 8.87 -8.10
C LEU A 154 7.65 9.57 -8.31
N ARG A 155 8.64 8.90 -8.91
CA ARG A 155 9.95 9.50 -9.18
C ARG A 155 9.84 10.66 -10.17
N THR A 156 9.07 10.50 -11.24
CA THR A 156 8.88 11.58 -12.22
C THR A 156 8.21 12.79 -11.59
N THR A 157 7.15 12.59 -10.79
CA THR A 157 6.46 13.68 -10.10
C THR A 157 7.38 14.43 -9.11
N ILE A 158 8.33 13.75 -8.47
CA ILE A 158 9.30 14.40 -7.57
C ILE A 158 10.38 15.18 -8.34
N GLN A 159 10.77 14.72 -9.54
CA GLN A 159 11.77 15.42 -10.37
C GLN A 159 11.20 16.64 -11.09
N ASP A 160 9.89 16.64 -11.35
CA ASP A 160 9.16 17.76 -11.97
C ASP A 160 8.76 18.85 -10.95
N LEU A 161 9.10 18.66 -9.66
CA LEU A 161 8.92 19.60 -8.54
C LEU A 161 10.19 20.41 -8.28
#